data_AF-A0A9E5NR60-F1
#
_entry.id   AF-A0A9E5NR60-F1
#
_cell.length_a   1.000
_cell.length_b   1.000
_cell.length_c   1.000
_cell.angle_alpha   90.00
_cell.angle_beta   90.00
_cell.angle_gamma   90.00
#
_symmetry.space_group_name_H-M   'P 1'
#
loop_
_entity.id
_entity.type
_entity.pdbx_description
1 polymer ?
#
loop_
_entity_poly.entity_id
_entity_poly.type
_entity_poly.pdbx_seq_one_letter_code
_entity_poly.pdbx_strand_id
1 'polypeptide(L)'
;MRSHSVTFSAVVLLCAVPATLPAQDTIQVGVRTPLPPGEELPAQVAQELVAYYNSPSTIRFSGRTEVPADRTIGGDVAVLGGPLELAGRIDGEVLVLNGDIALRDGSRIRGDLTVVGGLIIGVERGRVDGTITTYPTAFRYRRTEDGIEYLGPGPPGETRPVGRRIMLPSWELGESQIFVSARAYNRVEGLPIAFGPRITTGGRNPLRLEAFLIWRTVGGFDPEESDLGWELRLRQWLGGHRSFWLEAAYWSIVDPIESWKLTNLENSLTVFFFKRDYRDYYERKGWYGRLAWRSSSLFGSLEFRDEEHNSRIARDPWTIFWNTGDEFRPNATIDDGDLQSVALTLRMDTRNDPDQPLSGWYNELRLEQAVGGRLGGVKQSFTHLFLDLRRYNRVSRNSVLAFRLAGGGRLGDERTPAQREHMIGGTGSLPGSSMMEFDCGVRSSGLIGSEPGYGCQRFTLFQAEYRTGLNFRYHWDHKQIPDISGDIFSVQFSPAIVLFFNAGAAWNAEDWFDYLADSDNWVTDVGAGLDLGGFGAYVAYPLVGSGEVNFFVRLTARF
;
A
#
# COMPACT_ATOMS: atom_id res chain seq x y z
N MET A 1 -9.69 38.27 -29.13
CA MET A 1 -8.85 38.57 -27.96
C MET A 1 -9.72 39.00 -26.78
N ARG A 2 -9.93 38.10 -25.80
CA ARG A 2 -10.24 38.45 -24.40
C ARG A 2 -9.58 37.37 -23.55
N SER A 3 -8.68 37.76 -22.64
CA SER A 3 -7.95 36.84 -21.77
C SER A 3 -8.65 36.75 -20.43
N HIS A 4 -9.29 35.61 -20.13
CA HIS A 4 -9.82 35.33 -18.80
C HIS A 4 -8.76 34.61 -17.97
N SER A 5 -7.98 35.40 -17.23
CA SER A 5 -6.93 34.93 -16.32
C SER A 5 -7.53 34.34 -15.04
N VAL A 6 -7.98 33.09 -15.09
CA VAL A 6 -8.51 32.38 -13.91
C VAL A 6 -7.36 32.13 -12.93
N THR A 7 -7.34 32.89 -11.84
CA THR A 7 -6.22 32.90 -10.88
C THR A 7 -6.43 31.83 -9.81
N PHE A 8 -5.98 30.60 -10.09
CA PHE A 8 -6.07 29.49 -9.13
C PHE A 8 -5.32 29.81 -7.83
N SER A 9 -6.06 29.87 -6.71
CA SER A 9 -5.53 30.07 -5.35
C SER A 9 -6.05 28.99 -4.41
N ALA A 10 -5.73 27.73 -4.71
CA ALA A 10 -6.07 26.58 -3.88
C ALA A 10 -5.12 26.48 -2.66
N VAL A 11 -5.41 27.24 -1.61
CA VAL A 11 -4.64 27.22 -0.34
C VAL A 11 -5.03 26.00 0.48
N VAL A 12 -4.43 24.84 0.20
CA VAL A 12 -4.50 23.66 1.05
C VAL A 12 -3.45 23.80 2.17
N LEU A 13 -3.90 24.26 3.34
CA LEU A 13 -3.02 24.65 4.45
C LEU A 13 -2.51 23.43 5.26
N LEU A 14 -1.47 22.76 4.74
CA LEU A 14 -0.75 21.70 5.45
C LEU A 14 0.36 22.29 6.35
N CYS A 15 0.09 22.41 7.65
CA CYS A 15 0.99 22.91 8.70
C CYS A 15 0.66 22.21 10.04
N ALA A 16 1.54 21.99 11.02
CA ALA A 16 3.01 21.94 11.12
C ALA A 16 3.34 21.34 12.54
N VAL A 17 4.55 21.22 13.12
CA VAL A 17 5.94 21.61 12.80
C VAL A 17 6.88 20.52 13.38
N PRO A 18 7.99 20.10 12.74
CA PRO A 18 9.07 19.39 13.43
C PRO A 18 9.99 20.40 14.15
N ALA A 19 9.96 20.42 15.48
CA ALA A 19 10.80 21.33 16.27
C ALA A 19 12.26 20.83 16.32
N THR A 20 13.21 21.70 15.96
CA THR A 20 14.65 21.48 16.14
C THR A 20 15.19 22.39 17.24
N LEU A 21 16.09 21.85 18.08
CA LEU A 21 16.87 22.62 19.07
C LEU A 21 18.36 22.27 18.89
N PRO A 22 19.28 23.27 18.96
CA PRO A 22 20.71 23.07 18.74
C PRO A 22 21.50 22.86 20.05
N ALA A 23 22.81 22.65 19.89
CA ALA A 23 23.86 22.63 20.94
C ALA A 23 23.90 21.35 21.82
N GLN A 24 25.02 20.99 22.46
CA GLN A 24 26.36 21.61 22.48
C GLN A 24 27.49 20.55 22.51
N ASP A 25 28.68 20.90 23.01
CA ASP A 25 29.97 20.29 22.61
C ASP A 25 30.62 19.35 23.66
N THR A 26 31.43 18.41 23.15
CA THR A 26 32.53 17.62 23.75
C THR A 26 32.48 17.09 25.20
N ILE A 27 32.67 15.75 25.35
CA ILE A 27 33.92 15.13 25.86
C ILE A 27 33.84 13.58 25.71
N GLN A 28 34.98 12.92 25.45
CA GLN A 28 35.06 11.46 25.29
C GLN A 28 35.27 10.71 26.62
N VAL A 29 34.66 9.54 26.77
CA VAL A 29 35.07 8.49 27.72
C VAL A 29 34.96 7.11 27.06
N GLY A 30 36.01 6.29 27.17
CA GLY A 30 35.90 4.83 27.32
C GLY A 30 35.41 3.95 26.15
N VAL A 31 35.17 4.47 24.95
CA VAL A 31 34.75 3.64 23.80
C VAL A 31 35.83 2.58 23.49
N ARG A 32 35.53 1.30 23.74
CA ARG A 32 36.28 0.19 23.12
C ARG A 32 36.07 0.29 21.61
N THR A 33 37.16 0.22 20.86
CA THR A 33 37.18 0.47 19.41
C THR A 33 36.11 -0.35 18.69
N PRO A 34 35.17 0.26 17.93
CA PRO A 34 34.26 -0.49 17.09
C PRO A 34 35.04 -1.36 16.10
N LEU A 35 34.52 -2.56 15.80
CA LEU A 35 35.08 -3.39 14.73
C LEU A 35 35.07 -2.60 13.41
N PRO A 36 36.14 -2.66 12.59
CA PRO A 36 36.22 -2.04 11.28
C PRO A 36 34.94 -2.21 10.42
N PRO A 37 34.45 -1.15 9.73
CA PRO A 37 33.23 -1.24 8.94
C PRO A 37 33.33 -2.28 7.81
N GLY A 38 32.58 -3.39 7.97
CA GLY A 38 32.60 -4.54 7.07
C GLY A 38 33.12 -5.83 7.74
N GLU A 39 33.63 -5.77 8.97
CA GLU A 39 33.95 -6.98 9.73
C GLU A 39 32.66 -7.65 10.25
N GLU A 40 32.60 -8.98 10.12
CA GLU A 40 31.44 -9.76 10.51
C GLU A 40 31.36 -9.91 12.03
N LEU A 41 30.14 -10.04 12.57
CA LEU A 41 29.96 -10.21 14.01
C LEU A 41 30.55 -11.58 14.42
N PRO A 42 31.60 -11.64 15.27
CA PRO A 42 32.35 -12.88 15.47
C PRO A 42 31.47 -14.02 15.97
N ALA A 43 31.68 -15.24 15.46
CA ALA A 43 30.78 -16.36 15.70
C ALA A 43 30.54 -16.67 17.19
N GLN A 44 31.56 -16.46 18.04
CA GLN A 44 31.43 -16.57 19.49
C GLN A 44 30.49 -15.50 20.07
N VAL A 45 30.68 -14.22 19.71
CA VAL A 45 29.79 -13.12 20.12
C VAL A 45 28.36 -13.37 19.63
N ALA A 46 28.19 -13.88 18.40
CA ALA A 46 26.88 -14.23 17.87
C ALA A 46 26.18 -15.34 18.70
N GLN A 47 26.93 -16.30 19.23
CA GLN A 47 26.42 -17.33 20.14
C GLN A 47 26.11 -16.77 21.54
N GLU A 48 26.96 -15.87 22.07
CA GLU A 48 26.74 -15.18 23.34
C GLU A 48 25.45 -14.32 23.30
N LEU A 49 25.21 -13.60 22.20
CA LEU A 49 23.97 -12.84 21.96
C LEU A 49 22.71 -13.73 21.90
N VAL A 50 22.81 -14.90 21.27
CA VAL A 50 21.72 -15.89 21.24
C VAL A 50 21.48 -16.48 22.63
N ALA A 51 22.53 -16.83 23.36
CA ALA A 51 22.43 -17.37 24.72
C ALA A 51 21.81 -16.35 25.69
N TYR A 52 22.20 -15.07 25.58
CA TYR A 52 21.60 -13.97 26.36
C TYR A 52 20.11 -13.81 26.04
N TYR A 53 19.73 -13.74 24.75
CA TYR A 53 18.32 -13.61 24.38
C TYR A 53 17.49 -14.82 24.80
N ASN A 54 18.03 -16.03 24.60
CA ASN A 54 17.35 -17.30 24.87
C ASN A 54 17.39 -17.72 26.36
N SER A 55 18.10 -16.98 27.23
CA SER A 55 18.12 -17.27 28.68
C SER A 55 16.70 -17.18 29.28
N PRO A 56 16.31 -18.07 30.21
CA PRO A 56 15.07 -17.94 30.98
C PRO A 56 15.02 -16.74 31.92
N SER A 57 16.17 -16.12 32.25
CA SER A 57 16.23 -14.91 33.10
C SER A 57 15.94 -13.61 32.36
N THR A 58 16.05 -13.61 31.02
CA THR A 58 16.01 -12.41 30.20
C THR A 58 14.57 -12.01 29.86
N ILE A 59 14.20 -10.77 30.19
CA ILE A 59 12.91 -10.16 29.88
C ILE A 59 12.93 -9.71 28.41
N ARG A 60 12.19 -10.42 27.56
CA ARG A 60 12.18 -10.22 26.11
C ARG A 60 11.06 -9.29 25.66
N PHE A 61 11.41 -8.31 24.85
CA PHE A 61 10.48 -7.45 24.10
C PHE A 61 10.76 -7.57 22.60
N SER A 62 9.76 -7.28 21.76
CA SER A 62 9.96 -7.25 20.31
C SER A 62 9.15 -6.14 19.65
N GLY A 63 9.73 -5.52 18.62
CA GLY A 63 9.20 -4.28 18.05
C GLY A 63 9.46 -3.06 18.96
N ARG A 64 8.69 -1.98 18.73
CA ARG A 64 8.79 -0.73 19.49
C ARG A 64 8.49 -0.96 20.97
N THR A 65 9.45 -0.62 21.82
CA THR A 65 9.41 -0.81 23.27
C THR A 65 9.63 0.53 23.97
N GLU A 66 8.84 0.83 25.00
CA GLU A 66 8.96 2.07 25.78
C GLU A 66 8.99 1.74 27.28
N VAL A 67 9.94 2.35 28.01
CA VAL A 67 10.09 2.22 29.46
C VAL A 67 10.00 3.63 30.07
N PRO A 68 8.82 4.03 30.59
CA PRO A 68 8.59 5.41 31.07
C PRO A 68 9.35 5.72 32.37
N ALA A 69 9.47 7.01 32.69
CA ALA A 69 10.34 7.52 33.76
C ALA A 69 9.99 7.03 35.18
N ASP A 70 8.74 6.63 35.43
CA ASP A 70 8.25 6.05 36.67
C ASP A 70 8.53 4.53 36.79
N ARG A 71 8.99 3.89 35.70
CA ARG A 71 9.20 2.43 35.65
C ARG A 71 10.63 2.06 35.97
N THR A 72 10.78 1.16 36.96
CA THR A 72 12.00 0.34 37.12
C THR A 72 11.72 -1.09 36.65
N ILE A 73 12.67 -1.67 35.91
CA ILE A 73 12.75 -3.09 35.58
C ILE A 73 13.96 -3.65 36.33
N GLY A 74 13.80 -4.78 37.02
CA GLY A 74 14.90 -5.52 37.64
C GLY A 74 15.11 -6.83 36.90
N GLY A 75 16.37 -7.18 36.63
CA GLY A 75 16.73 -8.28 35.74
C GLY A 75 17.02 -7.83 34.30
N ASP A 76 17.58 -8.76 33.53
CA ASP A 76 18.17 -8.52 32.22
C ASP A 76 17.10 -8.31 31.13
N VAL A 77 17.37 -7.45 30.16
CA VAL A 77 16.39 -7.03 29.14
C VAL A 77 16.95 -7.26 27.74
N ALA A 78 16.14 -7.86 26.86
CA ALA A 78 16.47 -7.96 25.43
C ALA A 78 15.34 -7.44 24.54
N VAL A 79 15.65 -6.59 23.56
CA VAL A 79 14.70 -6.01 22.60
C VAL A 79 15.04 -6.44 21.17
N LEU A 80 14.06 -6.96 20.44
CA LEU A 80 14.26 -7.57 19.11
C LEU A 80 13.43 -6.90 18.00
N GLY A 81 14.12 -6.31 17.02
CA GLY A 81 13.54 -5.84 15.76
C GLY A 81 12.70 -4.56 15.87
N GLY A 82 13.03 -3.65 16.79
CA GLY A 82 12.37 -2.35 16.90
C GLY A 82 13.03 -1.45 17.95
N PRO A 83 12.68 -0.15 17.97
CA PRO A 83 13.36 0.82 18.81
C PRO A 83 12.96 0.70 20.29
N LEU A 84 13.94 0.85 21.18
CA LEU A 84 13.75 0.97 22.63
C LEU A 84 13.85 2.44 23.06
N GLU A 85 12.76 3.01 23.57
CA GLU A 85 12.77 4.34 24.19
C GLU A 85 12.77 4.20 25.71
N LEU A 86 13.88 4.56 26.36
CA LEU A 86 14.11 4.35 27.79
C LEU A 86 14.21 5.69 28.51
N ALA A 87 13.19 5.99 29.33
CA ALA A 87 13.18 7.11 30.28
C ALA A 87 13.31 6.64 31.74
N GLY A 88 12.85 5.42 32.03
CA GLY A 88 12.96 4.79 33.34
C GLY A 88 14.31 4.15 33.63
N ARG A 89 14.28 3.12 34.49
CA ARG A 89 15.47 2.46 35.04
C ARG A 89 15.47 0.95 34.76
N ILE A 90 16.65 0.41 34.44
CA ILE A 90 16.90 -1.03 34.32
C ILE A 90 18.04 -1.42 35.27
N ASP A 91 17.70 -2.16 36.33
CA ASP A 91 18.66 -2.81 37.25
C ASP A 91 18.98 -4.23 36.73
N GLY A 92 19.69 -4.28 35.61
CA GLY A 92 20.12 -5.46 34.87
C GLY A 92 20.95 -5.05 33.64
N GLU A 93 21.37 -6.01 32.84
CA GLU A 93 21.99 -5.75 31.53
C GLU A 93 20.92 -5.47 30.45
N VAL A 94 21.33 -4.88 29.32
CA VAL A 94 20.44 -4.55 28.19
C VAL A 94 21.05 -4.97 26.85
N LEU A 95 20.30 -5.76 26.09
CA LEU A 95 20.59 -6.10 24.69
C LEU A 95 19.53 -5.51 23.74
N VAL A 96 19.96 -4.91 22.62
CA VAL A 96 19.07 -4.53 21.51
C VAL A 96 19.58 -5.12 20.19
N LEU A 97 18.74 -5.91 19.53
CA LEU A 97 19.04 -6.62 18.28
C LEU A 97 18.18 -6.05 17.13
N ASN A 98 18.83 -5.50 16.10
CA ASN A 98 18.22 -4.84 14.94
C ASN A 98 17.19 -3.76 15.34
N GLY A 99 17.61 -2.86 16.23
CA GLY A 99 16.81 -1.72 16.68
C GLY A 99 17.70 -0.66 17.31
N ASP A 100 17.25 0.59 17.24
CA ASP A 100 17.91 1.71 17.92
C ASP A 100 17.48 1.78 19.40
N ILE A 101 18.34 2.33 20.26
CA ILE A 101 17.96 2.71 21.63
C ILE A 101 18.04 4.23 21.79
N ALA A 102 16.97 4.83 22.30
CA ALA A 102 16.90 6.24 22.65
C ALA A 102 16.79 6.39 24.17
N LEU A 103 17.91 6.74 24.80
CA LEU A 103 17.95 7.13 26.21
C LEU A 103 17.36 8.54 26.36
N ARG A 104 16.42 8.69 27.30
CA ARG A 104 15.77 9.96 27.65
C ARG A 104 16.33 10.50 28.97
N ASP A 105 16.04 11.76 29.25
CA ASP A 105 16.60 12.49 30.38
C ASP A 105 16.29 11.80 31.72
N GLY A 106 17.35 11.49 32.50
CA GLY A 106 17.23 10.82 33.80
C GLY A 106 17.18 9.28 33.75
N SER A 107 17.16 8.67 32.56
CA SER A 107 17.17 7.21 32.42
C SER A 107 18.45 6.57 32.94
N ARG A 108 18.37 5.31 33.40
CA ARG A 108 19.55 4.60 33.93
C ARG A 108 19.54 3.10 33.66
N ILE A 109 20.63 2.59 33.10
CA ILE A 109 20.96 1.16 32.99
C ILE A 109 22.09 0.87 33.98
N ARG A 110 21.94 -0.19 34.80
CA ARG A 110 22.93 -0.55 35.83
C ARG A 110 23.97 -1.57 35.37
N GLY A 111 23.61 -2.47 34.46
CA GLY A 111 24.54 -3.38 33.81
C GLY A 111 25.14 -2.77 32.54
N ASP A 112 25.66 -3.66 31.70
CA ASP A 112 26.18 -3.33 30.37
C ASP A 112 25.04 -3.10 29.36
N LEU A 113 25.32 -2.33 28.31
CA LEU A 113 24.43 -2.06 27.18
C LEU A 113 25.07 -2.54 25.88
N THR A 114 24.50 -3.57 25.26
CA THR A 114 24.92 -4.08 23.96
C THR A 114 23.88 -3.78 22.88
N VAL A 115 24.30 -3.19 21.75
CA VAL A 115 23.43 -2.89 20.61
C VAL A 115 24.02 -3.43 19.31
N VAL A 116 23.20 -4.10 18.52
CA VAL A 116 23.60 -4.80 17.29
C VAL A 116 22.68 -4.40 16.14
N GLY A 117 23.24 -3.93 15.02
CA GLY A 117 22.46 -3.54 13.84
C GLY A 117 21.60 -2.29 14.04
N GLY A 118 21.96 -1.43 14.99
CA GLY A 118 21.23 -0.21 15.36
C GLY A 118 22.12 0.80 16.07
N LEU A 119 21.56 1.96 16.39
CA LEU A 119 22.27 3.11 16.97
C LEU A 119 21.88 3.36 18.44
N ILE A 120 22.78 4.00 19.18
CA ILE A 120 22.52 4.51 20.52
C ILE A 120 22.36 6.03 20.43
N ILE A 121 21.21 6.54 20.88
CA ILE A 121 20.80 7.94 20.83
C ILE A 121 20.59 8.41 22.27
N GLY A 122 21.06 9.61 22.63
CA GLY A 122 20.85 10.17 23.97
C GLY A 122 21.78 9.62 25.05
N VAL A 123 22.97 9.11 24.69
CA VAL A 123 24.01 8.68 25.67
C VAL A 123 24.33 9.78 26.68
N GLU A 124 24.20 11.04 26.26
CA GLU A 124 24.39 12.24 27.07
C GLU A 124 23.22 12.58 28.03
N ARG A 125 22.10 11.86 27.94
CA ARG A 125 20.83 12.12 28.67
C ARG A 125 20.49 11.03 29.68
N GLY A 126 20.81 9.79 29.33
CA GLY A 126 20.77 8.65 30.24
C GLY A 126 22.11 8.39 30.92
N ARG A 127 22.13 7.37 31.78
CA ARG A 127 23.36 6.88 32.42
C ARG A 127 23.44 5.36 32.31
N VAL A 128 24.50 4.86 31.68
CA VAL A 128 24.89 3.44 31.77
C VAL A 128 25.98 3.34 32.83
N ASP A 129 25.83 2.46 33.82
CA ASP A 129 26.87 2.21 34.83
C ASP A 129 27.91 1.16 34.37
N GLY A 130 27.54 0.26 33.46
CA GLY A 130 28.41 -0.76 32.84
C GLY A 130 29.01 -0.35 31.49
N THR A 131 29.55 -1.32 30.76
CA THR A 131 30.15 -1.15 29.43
C THR A 131 29.08 -0.87 28.37
N ILE A 132 29.38 0.02 27.43
CA ILE A 132 28.59 0.18 26.20
C ILE A 132 29.33 -0.51 25.04
N THR A 133 28.65 -1.45 24.38
CA THR A 133 29.18 -2.23 23.25
C THR A 133 28.27 -2.08 22.03
N THR A 134 28.82 -1.71 20.87
CA THR A 134 28.06 -1.48 19.63
C THR A 134 28.62 -2.25 18.44
N TYR A 135 27.77 -3.05 17.79
CA TYR A 135 28.08 -3.75 16.55
C TYR A 135 27.24 -3.14 15.40
N PRO A 136 27.84 -2.49 14.39
CA PRO A 136 27.08 -1.85 13.30
C PRO A 136 26.46 -2.85 12.32
N THR A 137 26.96 -4.09 12.31
CA THR A 137 26.49 -5.18 11.43
C THR A 137 25.15 -5.73 11.93
N ALA A 138 24.16 -5.83 11.05
CA ALA A 138 22.83 -6.35 11.39
C ALA A 138 22.85 -7.84 11.76
N PHE A 139 22.15 -8.19 12.84
CA PHE A 139 22.06 -9.56 13.34
C PHE A 139 21.10 -10.38 12.47
N ARG A 140 21.60 -11.42 11.79
CA ARG A 140 20.76 -12.30 10.95
C ARG A 140 20.18 -13.42 11.83
N TYR A 141 18.87 -13.42 12.05
CA TYR A 141 18.21 -14.40 12.92
C TYR A 141 16.92 -14.99 12.34
N ARG A 142 16.56 -16.18 12.82
CA ARG A 142 15.22 -16.78 12.72
C ARG A 142 14.59 -16.75 14.12
N ARG A 143 13.27 -16.55 14.23
CA ARG A 143 12.54 -16.76 15.50
C ARG A 143 12.11 -18.22 15.61
N THR A 144 12.26 -18.79 16.80
CA THR A 144 11.70 -20.09 17.20
C THR A 144 10.70 -19.87 18.33
N GLU A 145 9.99 -20.91 18.76
CA GLU A 145 9.02 -20.80 19.86
C GLU A 145 9.72 -20.39 21.18
N ASP A 146 10.89 -20.97 21.46
CA ASP A 146 11.69 -20.68 22.65
C ASP A 146 12.62 -19.46 22.55
N GLY A 147 12.76 -18.81 21.39
CA GLY A 147 13.68 -17.67 21.24
C GLY A 147 14.12 -17.34 19.80
N ILE A 148 15.44 -17.26 19.58
CA ILE A 148 16.06 -16.99 18.28
C ILE A 148 17.19 -17.97 17.95
N GLU A 149 17.39 -18.19 16.65
CA GLU A 149 18.56 -18.86 16.06
C GLU A 149 19.38 -17.87 15.22
N TYR A 150 20.71 -17.93 15.30
CA TYR A 150 21.59 -17.16 14.41
C TYR A 150 21.69 -17.82 13.02
N LEU A 151 21.43 -17.06 11.96
CA LEU A 151 21.44 -17.54 10.57
C LEU A 151 22.80 -17.42 9.86
N GLY A 152 23.87 -17.16 10.62
CA GLY A 152 25.22 -16.95 10.09
C GLY A 152 25.41 -15.57 9.43
N PRO A 153 26.64 -15.24 9.01
CA PRO A 153 26.96 -13.99 8.31
C PRO A 153 26.21 -13.87 6.97
N GLY A 154 26.26 -12.69 6.35
CA GLY A 154 25.77 -12.50 4.99
C GLY A 154 26.70 -13.16 3.95
N PRO A 155 26.35 -13.14 2.65
CA PRO A 155 27.37 -13.27 1.62
C PRO A 155 28.42 -12.15 1.80
N PRO A 156 29.72 -12.46 1.71
CA PRO A 156 30.77 -11.55 2.18
C PRO A 156 30.79 -10.22 1.42
N GLY A 157 30.69 -9.12 2.15
CA GLY A 157 30.78 -7.76 1.61
C GLY A 157 32.24 -7.38 1.33
N GLU A 158 32.49 -6.71 0.20
CA GLU A 158 33.85 -6.35 -0.23
C GLU A 158 34.59 -5.48 0.81
N THR A 159 35.77 -5.92 1.22
CA THR A 159 36.63 -5.22 2.17
C THR A 159 37.08 -3.87 1.63
N ARG A 160 36.92 -2.80 2.42
CA ARG A 160 37.26 -1.43 2.02
C ARG A 160 38.66 -1.03 2.51
N PRO A 161 39.65 -0.81 1.61
CA PRO A 161 40.97 -0.36 2.03
C PRO A 161 40.95 1.10 2.50
N VAL A 162 41.56 1.37 3.66
CA VAL A 162 41.73 2.73 4.18
C VAL A 162 42.85 3.44 3.42
N GLY A 163 42.47 4.33 2.51
CA GLY A 163 43.40 5.16 1.74
C GLY A 163 42.70 6.40 1.20
N ARG A 164 43.43 7.53 1.10
CA ARG A 164 42.89 8.84 0.70
C ARG A 164 42.62 8.89 -0.81
N ARG A 165 41.54 8.22 -1.24
CA ARG A 165 41.22 7.92 -2.64
C ARG A 165 40.39 9.03 -3.28
N ILE A 166 40.83 9.54 -4.43
CA ILE A 166 39.98 10.31 -5.35
C ILE A 166 38.84 9.39 -5.79
N MET A 167 37.58 9.80 -5.59
CA MET A 167 36.41 9.00 -5.99
C MET A 167 36.25 9.00 -7.51
N LEU A 168 36.93 8.07 -8.17
CA LEU A 168 36.51 7.55 -9.47
C LEU A 168 35.26 6.65 -9.28
N PRO A 169 34.34 6.57 -10.26
CA PRO A 169 33.10 5.83 -10.08
C PRO A 169 33.32 4.34 -9.82
N SER A 170 32.74 3.83 -8.74
CA SER A 170 32.60 2.38 -8.52
C SER A 170 31.41 1.86 -9.31
N TRP A 171 31.67 0.99 -10.30
CA TRP A 171 30.62 0.20 -10.93
C TRP A 171 30.16 -0.89 -9.95
N GLU A 172 29.22 -0.53 -9.07
CA GLU A 172 28.41 -1.53 -8.36
C GLU A 172 27.75 -2.44 -9.41
N LEU A 173 27.82 -3.77 -9.21
CA LEU A 173 27.22 -4.72 -10.15
C LEU A 173 25.71 -4.50 -10.22
N GLY A 174 25.19 -4.38 -11.45
CA GLY A 174 23.76 -4.28 -11.70
C GLY A 174 23.05 -5.61 -11.50
N GLU A 175 21.76 -5.54 -11.22
CA GLU A 175 20.85 -6.68 -11.13
C GLU A 175 20.15 -6.89 -12.48
N SER A 176 20.13 -8.13 -12.96
CA SER A 176 19.30 -8.55 -14.10
C SER A 176 18.50 -9.80 -13.71
N GLN A 177 17.20 -9.76 -13.99
CA GLN A 177 16.26 -10.84 -13.71
C GLN A 177 15.30 -11.00 -14.88
N ILE A 178 14.94 -12.23 -15.24
CA ILE A 178 13.79 -12.49 -16.13
C ILE A 178 12.56 -12.68 -15.24
N PHE A 179 11.54 -11.84 -15.45
CA PHE A 179 10.26 -11.99 -14.77
C PHE A 179 9.27 -12.75 -15.65
N VAL A 180 8.43 -13.54 -14.99
CA VAL A 180 7.13 -13.98 -15.49
C VAL A 180 6.12 -13.61 -14.40
N SER A 181 5.06 -12.89 -14.75
CA SER A 181 4.03 -12.42 -13.81
C SER A 181 2.66 -12.48 -14.46
N ALA A 182 1.72 -13.15 -13.80
CA ALA A 182 0.31 -12.95 -14.08
C ALA A 182 -0.12 -11.51 -13.71
N ARG A 183 -1.12 -10.99 -14.42
CA ARG A 183 -1.88 -9.77 -14.07
C ARG A 183 -3.27 -10.15 -13.52
N ALA A 184 -4.15 -9.17 -13.35
CA ALA A 184 -5.50 -9.39 -12.85
C ALA A 184 -6.34 -10.21 -13.83
N TYR A 185 -6.97 -11.29 -13.34
CA TYR A 185 -7.92 -12.07 -14.13
C TYR A 185 -9.15 -11.23 -14.45
N ASN A 186 -9.58 -11.20 -15.71
CA ASN A 186 -10.67 -10.34 -16.16
C ASN A 186 -11.38 -10.90 -17.40
N ARG A 187 -12.63 -10.48 -17.66
CA ARG A 187 -13.44 -11.05 -18.76
C ARG A 187 -13.03 -10.64 -20.17
N VAL A 188 -12.05 -9.74 -20.31
CA VAL A 188 -11.58 -9.18 -21.58
C VAL A 188 -10.29 -9.86 -22.06
N GLU A 189 -9.41 -10.26 -21.13
CA GLU A 189 -8.08 -10.83 -21.44
C GLU A 189 -7.87 -12.27 -20.94
N GLY A 190 -8.72 -12.75 -20.03
CA GLY A 190 -8.46 -13.97 -19.27
C GLY A 190 -7.40 -13.71 -18.19
N LEU A 191 -6.28 -14.44 -18.22
CA LEU A 191 -5.13 -14.23 -17.35
C LEU A 191 -3.99 -13.60 -18.18
N PRO A 192 -3.73 -12.28 -18.10
CA PRO A 192 -2.63 -11.69 -18.86
C PRO A 192 -1.30 -12.12 -18.25
N ILE A 193 -0.43 -12.77 -19.03
CA ILE A 193 0.90 -13.22 -18.59
C ILE A 193 1.93 -12.27 -19.18
N ALA A 194 2.56 -11.47 -18.32
CA ALA A 194 3.68 -10.61 -18.67
C ALA A 194 5.01 -11.36 -18.47
N PHE A 195 5.89 -11.34 -19.48
CA PHE A 195 7.21 -11.97 -19.42
C PHE A 195 8.29 -11.09 -20.04
N GLY A 196 9.50 -11.12 -19.47
CA GLY A 196 10.67 -10.40 -20.02
C GLY A 196 11.65 -9.88 -18.95
N PRO A 197 12.73 -9.19 -19.36
CA PRO A 197 13.77 -8.72 -18.46
C PRO A 197 13.36 -7.50 -17.61
N ARG A 198 13.74 -7.54 -16.33
CA ARG A 198 13.97 -6.38 -15.47
C ARG A 198 15.48 -6.24 -15.24
N ILE A 199 16.04 -5.09 -15.58
CA ILE A 199 17.47 -4.77 -15.41
C ILE A 199 17.56 -3.50 -14.57
N THR A 200 18.37 -3.50 -13.52
CA THR A 200 18.67 -2.32 -12.70
C THR A 200 20.20 -2.14 -12.64
N THR A 201 20.73 -1.04 -13.17
CA THR A 201 22.17 -0.75 -13.03
C THR A 201 22.52 -0.50 -11.56
N GLY A 202 23.75 -0.82 -11.15
CA GLY A 202 24.24 -0.42 -9.83
C GLY A 202 24.45 1.09 -9.69
N GLY A 203 24.81 1.53 -8.49
CA GLY A 203 25.17 2.91 -8.17
C GLY A 203 24.13 3.63 -7.31
N ARG A 204 24.51 4.85 -6.88
CA ARG A 204 23.66 5.76 -6.09
C ARG A 204 22.41 6.21 -6.87
N ASN A 205 22.56 6.43 -8.18
CA ASN A 205 21.51 6.83 -9.12
C ASN A 205 21.27 5.70 -10.14
N PRO A 206 20.67 4.57 -9.74
CA PRO A 206 20.46 3.45 -10.66
C PRO A 206 19.51 3.84 -11.80
N LEU A 207 19.67 3.19 -12.94
CA LEU A 207 18.73 3.14 -14.04
C LEU A 207 18.03 1.78 -14.01
N ARG A 208 16.69 1.75 -13.98
CA ARG A 208 15.90 0.54 -14.18
C ARG A 208 15.23 0.54 -15.54
N LEU A 209 15.42 -0.55 -16.27
CA LEU A 209 14.69 -0.94 -17.46
C LEU A 209 13.78 -2.12 -17.11
N GLU A 210 12.51 -2.04 -17.51
CA GLU A 210 11.55 -3.13 -17.49
C GLU A 210 11.04 -3.25 -18.93
N ALA A 211 11.17 -4.43 -19.54
CA ALA A 211 10.66 -4.68 -20.88
C ALA A 211 9.91 -6.01 -20.87
N PHE A 212 8.58 -5.93 -20.97
CA PHE A 212 7.70 -7.10 -20.92
C PHE A 212 6.86 -7.20 -22.20
N LEU A 213 6.76 -8.41 -22.72
CA LEU A 213 5.68 -8.82 -23.61
C LEU A 213 4.54 -9.35 -22.75
N ILE A 214 3.30 -9.18 -23.21
CA ILE A 214 2.08 -9.57 -22.49
C ILE A 214 1.27 -10.45 -23.43
N TRP A 215 0.96 -11.68 -23.00
CA TRP A 215 0.06 -12.60 -23.71
C TRP A 215 -1.26 -12.69 -22.95
N ARG A 216 -2.37 -12.40 -23.63
CA ARG A 216 -3.73 -12.50 -23.09
C ARG A 216 -4.25 -13.92 -23.36
N THR A 217 -4.37 -14.75 -22.31
CA THR A 217 -4.68 -16.18 -22.50
C THR A 217 -6.06 -16.46 -23.12
N VAL A 218 -6.95 -15.46 -23.20
CA VAL A 218 -8.24 -15.59 -23.90
C VAL A 218 -8.09 -15.76 -25.42
N GLY A 219 -6.97 -15.33 -26.01
CA GLY A 219 -6.60 -15.66 -27.40
C GLY A 219 -6.13 -17.11 -27.59
N GLY A 220 -5.99 -17.89 -26.52
CA GLY A 220 -5.44 -19.25 -26.59
C GLY A 220 -3.98 -19.27 -27.05
N PHE A 221 -3.59 -20.36 -27.71
CA PHE A 221 -2.22 -20.62 -28.14
C PHE A 221 -1.87 -20.12 -29.55
N ASP A 222 -2.83 -19.55 -30.27
CA ASP A 222 -2.64 -18.93 -31.60
C ASP A 222 -3.15 -17.47 -31.56
N PRO A 223 -2.49 -16.59 -30.77
CA PRO A 223 -3.00 -15.26 -30.45
C PRO A 223 -2.87 -14.28 -31.63
N GLU A 224 -3.92 -13.50 -31.86
CA GLU A 224 -3.86 -12.34 -32.75
C GLU A 224 -2.97 -11.22 -32.18
N GLU A 225 -2.62 -10.23 -33.00
CA GLU A 225 -2.02 -8.97 -32.51
C GLU A 225 -2.90 -8.31 -31.42
N SER A 226 -4.22 -8.47 -31.52
CA SER A 226 -5.20 -7.97 -30.53
C SER A 226 -5.08 -8.65 -29.15
N ASP A 227 -4.48 -9.84 -29.08
CA ASP A 227 -4.23 -10.63 -27.86
C ASP A 227 -2.81 -10.47 -27.30
N LEU A 228 -1.98 -9.64 -27.95
CA LEU A 228 -0.64 -9.30 -27.51
C LEU A 228 -0.58 -7.85 -27.00
N GLY A 229 0.22 -7.63 -25.97
CA GLY A 229 0.52 -6.33 -25.40
C GLY A 229 1.99 -6.20 -25.03
N TRP A 230 2.42 -5.02 -24.62
CA TRP A 230 3.80 -4.77 -24.21
C TRP A 230 3.88 -3.65 -23.16
N GLU A 231 4.96 -3.67 -22.39
CA GLU A 231 5.27 -2.62 -21.40
C GLU A 231 6.78 -2.41 -21.34
N LEU A 232 7.24 -1.28 -21.86
CA LEU A 232 8.63 -0.83 -21.84
C LEU A 232 8.73 0.37 -20.90
N ARG A 233 9.23 0.20 -19.68
CA ARG A 233 9.42 1.27 -18.68
C ARG A 233 10.91 1.52 -18.42
N LEU A 234 11.28 2.80 -18.41
CA LEU A 234 12.61 3.28 -18.03
C LEU A 234 12.48 4.22 -16.81
N ARG A 235 13.21 3.96 -15.73
CA ARG A 235 13.22 4.78 -14.51
C ARG A 235 14.64 5.13 -14.10
N GLN A 236 14.97 6.42 -14.06
CA GLN A 236 16.25 6.95 -13.61
C GLN A 236 16.08 7.67 -12.26
N TRP A 237 16.69 7.12 -11.21
CA TRP A 237 16.72 7.80 -9.91
C TRP A 237 17.75 8.93 -9.87
N LEU A 238 17.48 9.97 -9.09
CA LEU A 238 18.27 11.20 -9.02
C LEU A 238 18.63 11.54 -7.56
N GLY A 239 19.64 12.39 -7.38
CA GLY A 239 20.04 12.94 -6.08
C GLY A 239 20.70 11.95 -5.10
N GLY A 240 20.98 10.70 -5.50
CA GLY A 240 21.71 9.70 -4.72
C GLY A 240 20.95 9.06 -3.56
N HIS A 241 19.86 9.68 -3.09
CA HIS A 241 18.99 9.17 -2.02
C HIS A 241 17.77 8.39 -2.53
N ARG A 242 17.63 8.24 -3.86
CA ARG A 242 16.49 7.58 -4.54
C ARG A 242 15.10 8.18 -4.24
N SER A 243 15.05 9.34 -3.57
CA SER A 243 13.83 10.10 -3.25
C SER A 243 13.19 10.77 -4.48
N PHE A 244 13.97 11.09 -5.51
CA PHE A 244 13.49 11.65 -6.77
C PHE A 244 13.81 10.69 -7.92
N TRP A 245 12.93 10.64 -8.92
CA TRP A 245 13.21 9.94 -10.17
C TRP A 245 12.47 10.56 -11.36
N LEU A 246 13.08 10.38 -12.53
CA LEU A 246 12.40 10.51 -13.82
C LEU A 246 11.98 9.12 -14.28
N GLU A 247 10.84 9.05 -14.95
CA GLU A 247 10.31 7.82 -15.52
C GLU A 247 9.67 8.11 -16.88
N ALA A 248 9.87 7.21 -17.82
CA ALA A 248 9.11 7.17 -19.07
C ALA A 248 8.67 5.73 -19.31
N ALA A 249 7.53 5.53 -19.97
CA ALA A 249 7.19 4.22 -20.51
C ALA A 249 6.44 4.33 -21.83
N TYR A 250 6.50 3.25 -22.60
CA TYR A 250 5.68 2.99 -23.78
C TYR A 250 4.98 1.65 -23.60
N TRP A 251 3.68 1.60 -23.83
CA TRP A 251 2.85 0.41 -23.56
C TRP A 251 1.77 0.16 -24.61
N SER A 252 1.29 -1.08 -24.63
CA SER A 252 -0.05 -1.46 -25.07
C SER A 252 -0.61 -2.40 -24.02
N ILE A 253 -1.56 -1.91 -23.22
CA ILE A 253 -2.13 -2.58 -22.04
C ILE A 253 -3.64 -2.38 -21.98
N VAL A 254 -4.37 -3.34 -21.42
CA VAL A 254 -5.76 -3.15 -21.01
C VAL A 254 -5.79 -2.75 -19.54
N ASP A 255 -6.49 -1.67 -19.22
CA ASP A 255 -6.68 -1.16 -17.86
C ASP A 255 -8.17 -1.07 -17.51
N PRO A 256 -8.54 -1.22 -16.22
CA PRO A 256 -9.90 -0.96 -15.78
C PRO A 256 -10.18 0.55 -15.68
N ILE A 257 -11.38 0.98 -16.08
CA ILE A 257 -11.82 2.38 -15.95
C ILE A 257 -11.79 2.82 -14.47
N GLU A 258 -12.21 1.95 -13.55
CA GLU A 258 -12.12 2.18 -12.10
C GLU A 258 -11.47 1.02 -11.34
N SER A 259 -10.48 1.34 -10.50
CA SER A 259 -9.71 0.39 -9.70
C SER A 259 -9.78 0.62 -8.18
N TRP A 260 -10.49 1.64 -7.70
CA TRP A 260 -10.49 2.09 -6.30
C TRP A 260 -11.48 1.35 -5.36
N LYS A 261 -12.36 0.51 -5.93
CA LYS A 261 -13.49 -0.15 -5.25
C LYS A 261 -13.14 -1.50 -4.64
N LEU A 262 -12.55 -2.37 -5.46
CA LEU A 262 -12.09 -3.72 -5.12
C LEU A 262 -10.65 -3.88 -5.60
N THR A 263 -9.85 -4.67 -4.89
CA THR A 263 -8.49 -4.98 -5.33
C THR A 263 -8.47 -5.85 -6.60
N ASN A 264 -7.31 -5.87 -7.26
CA ASN A 264 -7.09 -6.73 -8.43
C ASN A 264 -7.32 -8.21 -8.10
N LEU A 265 -6.91 -8.67 -6.90
CA LEU A 265 -7.08 -10.05 -6.47
C LEU A 265 -8.56 -10.40 -6.23
N GLU A 266 -9.29 -9.54 -5.50
CA GLU A 266 -10.72 -9.76 -5.24
C GLU A 266 -11.53 -9.84 -6.54
N ASN A 267 -11.33 -8.91 -7.48
CA ASN A 267 -12.01 -8.96 -8.78
C ASN A 267 -11.58 -10.18 -9.61
N SER A 268 -10.29 -10.54 -9.58
CA SER A 268 -9.80 -11.73 -10.30
C SER A 268 -10.53 -12.98 -9.87
N LEU A 269 -10.74 -13.14 -8.56
CA LEU A 269 -11.36 -14.32 -7.98
C LEU A 269 -12.89 -14.31 -8.16
N THR A 270 -13.55 -13.15 -8.16
CA THR A 270 -14.99 -13.09 -8.48
C THR A 270 -15.29 -13.41 -9.94
N VAL A 271 -14.39 -13.05 -10.86
CA VAL A 271 -14.47 -13.48 -12.27
C VAL A 271 -14.22 -14.99 -12.36
N PHE A 272 -13.05 -15.44 -11.88
CA PHE A 272 -12.55 -16.82 -12.04
C PHE A 272 -13.45 -17.89 -11.39
N PHE A 273 -14.02 -17.62 -10.21
CA PHE A 273 -14.95 -18.54 -9.56
C PHE A 273 -16.41 -18.31 -9.98
N PHE A 274 -16.89 -17.07 -9.99
CA PHE A 274 -18.33 -16.77 -10.00
C PHE A 274 -18.84 -16.05 -11.27
N LYS A 275 -18.02 -15.92 -12.33
CA LYS A 275 -18.35 -15.20 -13.57
C LYS A 275 -18.74 -13.71 -13.35
N ARG A 276 -18.36 -13.11 -12.21
CA ARG A 276 -18.75 -11.74 -11.80
C ARG A 276 -17.57 -10.76 -11.86
N ASP A 277 -17.64 -9.81 -12.79
CA ASP A 277 -16.62 -8.79 -13.05
C ASP A 277 -17.11 -7.39 -12.65
N TYR A 278 -16.56 -6.82 -11.58
CA TYR A 278 -17.00 -5.54 -10.98
C TYR A 278 -16.37 -4.31 -11.67
N ARG A 279 -15.76 -4.49 -12.85
CA ARG A 279 -15.04 -3.46 -13.59
C ARG A 279 -15.48 -3.43 -15.06
N ASP A 280 -15.14 -2.36 -15.75
CA ASP A 280 -15.11 -2.31 -17.21
C ASP A 280 -13.71 -1.87 -17.63
N TYR A 281 -13.29 -2.28 -18.82
CA TYR A 281 -11.90 -2.27 -19.27
C TYR A 281 -11.75 -1.62 -20.63
N TYR A 282 -10.61 -0.98 -20.88
CA TYR A 282 -10.27 -0.42 -22.18
C TYR A 282 -8.78 -0.53 -22.44
N GLU A 283 -8.38 -0.54 -23.71
CA GLU A 283 -6.96 -0.52 -24.08
C GLU A 283 -6.39 0.88 -24.09
N ARG A 284 -5.15 1.00 -23.61
CA ARG A 284 -4.31 2.19 -23.61
C ARG A 284 -3.00 1.84 -24.30
N LYS A 285 -2.73 2.51 -25.42
CA LYS A 285 -1.57 2.29 -26.28
C LYS A 285 -0.89 3.62 -26.54
N GLY A 286 0.37 3.78 -26.16
CA GLY A 286 1.02 5.09 -26.15
C GLY A 286 2.11 5.21 -25.10
N TRP A 287 2.42 6.44 -24.71
CA TRP A 287 3.54 6.73 -23.82
C TRP A 287 3.22 7.75 -22.73
N TYR A 288 4.04 7.74 -21.68
CA TYR A 288 4.04 8.80 -20.66
C TYR A 288 5.45 9.21 -20.26
N GLY A 289 5.58 10.45 -19.81
CA GLY A 289 6.76 10.98 -19.11
C GLY A 289 6.35 11.51 -17.73
N ARG A 290 6.99 11.01 -16.67
CA ARG A 290 6.66 11.29 -15.25
C ARG A 290 7.88 11.77 -14.49
N LEU A 291 7.79 12.94 -13.87
CA LEU A 291 8.67 13.36 -12.77
C LEU A 291 8.01 12.97 -11.45
N ALA A 292 8.73 12.28 -10.57
CA ALA A 292 8.19 11.82 -9.30
C ALA A 292 9.15 12.01 -8.12
N TRP A 293 8.55 12.17 -6.94
CA TRP A 293 9.22 12.35 -5.66
C TRP A 293 8.54 11.53 -4.57
N ARG A 294 9.33 11.04 -3.61
CA ARG A 294 8.88 10.38 -2.39
C ARG A 294 9.75 10.76 -1.19
N SER A 295 9.08 11.00 -0.06
CA SER A 295 9.63 11.10 1.29
C SER A 295 9.21 9.87 2.14
N SER A 296 9.34 9.96 3.47
CA SER A 296 8.84 8.95 4.40
C SER A 296 7.32 8.74 4.26
N SER A 297 6.55 9.82 4.37
CA SER A 297 5.07 9.84 4.40
C SER A 297 4.40 10.56 3.23
N LEU A 298 5.17 11.15 2.31
CA LEU A 298 4.64 11.91 1.17
C LEU A 298 5.13 11.34 -0.17
N PHE A 299 4.26 11.39 -1.17
CA PHE A 299 4.58 11.12 -2.57
C PHE A 299 3.93 12.19 -3.45
N GLY A 300 4.62 12.58 -4.52
CA GLY A 300 4.06 13.45 -5.55
C GLY A 300 4.63 13.13 -6.92
N SER A 301 3.81 13.25 -7.96
CA SER A 301 4.26 13.12 -9.34
C SER A 301 3.50 14.03 -10.30
N LEU A 302 4.22 14.59 -11.27
CA LEU A 302 3.69 15.27 -12.44
C LEU A 302 3.97 14.41 -13.67
N GLU A 303 2.96 14.20 -14.50
CA GLU A 303 3.01 13.26 -15.62
C GLU A 303 2.32 13.85 -16.85
N PHE A 304 2.93 13.68 -18.02
CA PHE A 304 2.31 13.93 -19.32
C PHE A 304 2.08 12.58 -20.02
N ARG A 305 0.93 12.42 -20.67
CA ARG A 305 0.52 11.23 -21.42
C ARG A 305 0.08 11.60 -22.83
N ASP A 306 0.30 10.67 -23.75
CA ASP A 306 -0.11 10.73 -25.15
C ASP A 306 -0.50 9.29 -25.55
N GLU A 307 -1.80 9.02 -25.60
CA GLU A 307 -2.37 7.65 -25.63
C GLU A 307 -3.53 7.52 -26.62
N GLU A 308 -3.44 6.48 -27.46
CA GLU A 308 -4.55 5.89 -28.19
C GLU A 308 -5.40 5.05 -27.20
N HIS A 309 -6.69 5.33 -27.12
CA HIS A 309 -7.66 4.63 -26.30
C HIS A 309 -8.64 3.84 -27.20
N ASN A 310 -8.76 2.53 -26.96
CA ASN A 310 -9.65 1.66 -27.75
C ASN A 310 -10.57 0.81 -26.84
N SER A 311 -11.85 0.77 -27.21
CA SER A 311 -12.87 -0.08 -26.60
C SER A 311 -12.54 -1.56 -26.76
N ARG A 312 -12.85 -2.35 -25.73
CA ARG A 312 -12.67 -3.81 -25.74
C ARG A 312 -13.99 -4.51 -25.40
N ILE A 313 -14.17 -5.73 -25.90
CA ILE A 313 -15.35 -6.58 -25.65
C ILE A 313 -15.04 -7.68 -24.62
N ALA A 314 -16.09 -8.22 -23.98
CA ALA A 314 -15.95 -9.44 -23.19
C ALA A 314 -15.72 -10.65 -24.11
N ARG A 315 -14.85 -11.60 -23.71
CA ARG A 315 -14.40 -12.74 -24.53
C ARG A 315 -14.55 -14.11 -23.83
N ASP A 316 -15.52 -14.21 -22.92
CA ASP A 316 -15.88 -15.39 -22.11
C ASP A 316 -14.72 -16.33 -21.69
N PRO A 317 -13.72 -15.84 -20.92
CA PRO A 317 -12.60 -16.66 -20.49
C PRO A 317 -12.98 -17.64 -19.37
N TRP A 318 -12.21 -18.72 -19.26
CA TRP A 318 -12.51 -19.90 -18.43
C TRP A 318 -12.78 -19.62 -16.95
N THR A 319 -13.77 -20.32 -16.37
CA THR A 319 -14.16 -20.19 -14.95
C THR A 319 -14.33 -21.57 -14.29
N ILE A 320 -14.20 -21.63 -12.96
CA ILE A 320 -14.24 -22.90 -12.20
C ILE A 320 -15.65 -23.44 -11.99
N PHE A 321 -16.61 -22.61 -11.56
CA PHE A 321 -17.96 -23.11 -11.25
C PHE A 321 -18.85 -23.05 -12.49
N TRP A 322 -19.49 -24.19 -12.80
CA TRP A 322 -20.27 -24.42 -14.03
C TRP A 322 -21.62 -23.67 -14.06
N ASN A 323 -21.62 -22.35 -13.93
CA ASN A 323 -22.77 -21.53 -14.30
C ASN A 323 -22.77 -21.27 -15.81
N THR A 324 -22.85 -22.35 -16.60
CA THR A 324 -22.64 -22.34 -18.06
C THR A 324 -23.82 -21.80 -18.87
N GLY A 325 -24.89 -21.34 -18.21
CA GLY A 325 -26.04 -20.72 -18.86
C GLY A 325 -25.97 -19.19 -18.92
N ASP A 326 -25.18 -18.54 -18.05
CA ASP A 326 -25.10 -17.09 -17.96
C ASP A 326 -23.96 -16.55 -18.84
N GLU A 327 -24.26 -15.55 -19.69
CA GLU A 327 -23.24 -14.79 -20.41
C GLU A 327 -22.54 -13.78 -19.48
N PHE A 328 -21.30 -13.40 -19.80
CA PHE A 328 -20.67 -12.26 -19.13
C PHE A 328 -21.39 -10.96 -19.49
N ARG A 329 -21.58 -10.07 -18.50
CA ARG A 329 -22.07 -8.70 -18.74
C ARG A 329 -21.22 -8.03 -19.84
N PRO A 330 -21.85 -7.36 -20.83
CA PRO A 330 -21.16 -6.52 -21.80
C PRO A 330 -20.14 -5.59 -21.14
N ASN A 331 -19.02 -5.35 -21.83
CA ASN A 331 -18.05 -4.35 -21.42
C ASN A 331 -18.49 -2.98 -21.92
N ALA A 332 -18.31 -1.94 -21.10
CA ALA A 332 -18.66 -0.58 -21.49
C ALA A 332 -17.82 -0.11 -22.69
N THR A 333 -18.50 0.41 -23.72
CA THR A 333 -17.85 1.13 -24.82
C THR A 333 -17.38 2.49 -24.31
N ILE A 334 -16.19 2.91 -24.73
CA ILE A 334 -15.59 4.19 -24.34
C ILE A 334 -15.58 5.16 -25.51
N ASP A 335 -15.20 6.42 -25.28
CA ASP A 335 -14.93 7.35 -26.38
C ASP A 335 -13.57 7.00 -27.00
N ASP A 336 -13.55 6.22 -28.08
CA ASP A 336 -12.32 5.77 -28.77
C ASP A 336 -11.54 6.93 -29.42
N GLY A 337 -10.21 6.81 -29.49
CA GLY A 337 -9.30 7.74 -30.16
C GLY A 337 -8.15 8.24 -29.28
N ASP A 338 -7.54 9.37 -29.64
CA ASP A 338 -6.36 9.91 -28.96
C ASP A 338 -6.71 10.76 -27.73
N LEU A 339 -5.95 10.64 -26.64
CA LEU A 339 -5.94 11.59 -25.51
C LEU A 339 -4.52 12.05 -25.19
N GLN A 340 -4.34 13.37 -25.11
CA GLN A 340 -3.16 13.98 -24.49
C GLN A 340 -3.57 14.63 -23.18
N SER A 341 -2.97 14.21 -22.06
CA SER A 341 -3.31 14.74 -20.74
C SER A 341 -2.09 15.02 -19.87
N VAL A 342 -2.26 15.96 -18.94
CA VAL A 342 -1.31 16.22 -17.85
C VAL A 342 -1.97 15.82 -16.54
N ALA A 343 -1.31 14.95 -15.77
CA ALA A 343 -1.79 14.47 -14.49
C ALA A 343 -0.86 14.87 -13.34
N LEU A 344 -1.43 15.51 -12.31
CA LEU A 344 -0.82 15.67 -11.00
C LEU A 344 -1.36 14.58 -10.08
N THR A 345 -0.48 13.91 -9.32
CA THR A 345 -0.88 13.04 -8.21
C THR A 345 -0.11 13.44 -6.97
N LEU A 346 -0.82 13.60 -5.85
CA LEU A 346 -0.25 13.86 -4.52
C LEU A 346 -0.83 12.83 -3.55
N ARG A 347 0.02 12.23 -2.72
CA ARG A 347 -0.39 11.25 -1.69
C ARG A 347 0.33 11.51 -0.37
N MET A 348 -0.42 11.43 0.72
CA MET A 348 0.10 11.34 2.08
C MET A 348 -0.29 9.99 2.68
N ASP A 349 0.69 9.23 3.17
CA ASP A 349 0.49 8.01 3.94
C ASP A 349 1.23 8.12 5.27
N THR A 350 0.47 8.10 6.35
CA THR A 350 0.93 8.19 7.75
C THR A 350 0.33 7.07 8.59
N ARG A 351 -0.20 6.01 7.96
CA ARG A 351 -0.73 4.85 8.65
C ARG A 351 0.38 4.16 9.45
N ASN A 352 0.06 3.69 10.66
CA ASN A 352 1.02 2.92 11.46
C ASN A 352 1.35 1.54 10.86
N ASP A 353 0.47 1.05 9.98
CA ASP A 353 0.55 -0.23 9.30
C ASP A 353 -0.26 -0.10 7.98
N PRO A 354 0.28 -0.43 6.81
CA PRO A 354 -0.43 -0.30 5.53
C PRO A 354 -1.55 -1.31 5.31
N ASP A 355 -1.51 -2.47 5.98
CA ASP A 355 -2.37 -3.63 5.71
C ASP A 355 -3.40 -3.84 6.83
N GLN A 356 -3.02 -3.53 8.08
CA GLN A 356 -3.92 -3.49 9.25
C GLN A 356 -3.84 -2.14 10.00
N PRO A 357 -4.23 -1.02 9.34
CA PRO A 357 -4.17 0.31 9.96
C PRO A 357 -5.05 0.41 11.22
N LEU A 358 -4.44 0.92 12.30
CA LEU A 358 -5.12 1.26 13.56
C LEU A 358 -5.22 2.78 13.75
N SER A 359 -4.31 3.53 13.14
CA SER A 359 -4.10 4.96 13.32
C SER A 359 -3.38 5.59 12.12
N GLY A 360 -3.62 6.88 11.91
CA GLY A 360 -2.95 7.67 10.86
C GLY A 360 -3.91 8.12 9.76
N TRP A 361 -3.35 8.46 8.60
CA TRP A 361 -4.08 8.88 7.40
C TRP A 361 -3.53 8.19 6.16
N TYR A 362 -4.41 7.88 5.20
CA TYR A 362 -4.05 7.65 3.80
C TYR A 362 -4.90 8.60 2.96
N ASN A 363 -4.28 9.60 2.34
CA ASN A 363 -4.97 10.62 1.54
C ASN A 363 -4.34 10.67 0.15
N GLU A 364 -5.14 10.59 -0.90
CA GLU A 364 -4.72 10.72 -2.29
C GLU A 364 -5.57 11.76 -3.04
N LEU A 365 -4.89 12.60 -3.82
CA LEU A 365 -5.46 13.56 -4.75
C LEU A 365 -4.86 13.29 -6.14
N ARG A 366 -5.73 13.14 -7.14
CA ARG A 366 -5.37 13.14 -8.57
C ARG A 366 -6.12 14.25 -9.28
N LEU A 367 -5.42 14.97 -10.14
CA LEU A 367 -5.99 15.98 -11.03
C LEU A 367 -5.46 15.70 -12.44
N GLU A 368 -6.35 15.49 -13.41
CA GLU A 368 -6.00 15.28 -14.83
C GLU A 368 -6.62 16.39 -15.68
N GLN A 369 -5.79 17.05 -16.49
CA GLN A 369 -6.19 18.04 -17.48
C GLN A 369 -5.99 17.46 -18.88
N ALA A 370 -7.06 17.37 -19.68
CA ALA A 370 -6.91 17.13 -21.11
C ALA A 370 -6.30 18.37 -21.78
N VAL A 371 -5.20 18.19 -22.52
CA VAL A 371 -4.48 19.25 -23.24
C VAL A 371 -4.52 19.08 -24.76
N GLY A 372 -4.88 17.89 -25.25
CA GLY A 372 -4.98 17.57 -26.67
C GLY A 372 -5.68 16.22 -26.91
N GLY A 373 -5.57 15.71 -28.14
CA GLY A 373 -6.25 14.49 -28.59
C GLY A 373 -7.70 14.70 -29.04
N ARG A 374 -8.31 13.63 -29.56
CA ARG A 374 -9.71 13.51 -29.96
C ARG A 374 -10.27 12.14 -29.59
N LEU A 375 -11.15 12.10 -28.60
CA LEU A 375 -11.91 10.91 -28.20
C LEU A 375 -13.35 11.02 -28.74
N GLY A 376 -13.93 9.93 -29.23
CA GLY A 376 -15.24 9.93 -29.90
C GLY A 376 -15.27 10.82 -31.15
N GLY A 377 -14.10 11.09 -31.74
CA GLY A 377 -13.92 12.10 -32.79
C GLY A 377 -14.03 13.56 -32.32
N VAL A 378 -14.21 13.84 -31.02
CA VAL A 378 -14.37 15.19 -30.42
C VAL A 378 -13.09 15.64 -29.72
N LYS A 379 -12.67 16.90 -29.92
CA LYS A 379 -11.47 17.44 -29.27
C LYS A 379 -11.67 17.53 -27.75
N GLN A 380 -10.71 16.99 -27.00
CA GLN A 380 -10.76 16.96 -25.54
C GLN A 380 -10.24 18.26 -24.90
N SER A 381 -10.86 18.64 -23.76
CA SER A 381 -10.49 19.83 -22.97
C SER A 381 -10.90 19.79 -21.49
N PHE A 382 -11.44 18.67 -21.01
CA PHE A 382 -11.94 18.52 -19.64
C PHE A 382 -10.84 18.64 -18.56
N THR A 383 -11.26 19.03 -17.35
CA THR A 383 -10.50 18.83 -16.11
C THR A 383 -11.21 17.78 -15.25
N HIS A 384 -10.48 16.78 -14.77
CA HIS A 384 -11.00 15.69 -13.96
C HIS A 384 -10.31 15.63 -12.59
N LEU A 385 -11.10 15.50 -11.52
CA LEU A 385 -10.65 15.37 -10.14
C LEU A 385 -10.92 13.96 -9.61
N PHE A 386 -10.01 13.40 -8.83
CA PHE A 386 -10.29 12.24 -7.97
C PHE A 386 -9.62 12.42 -6.60
N LEU A 387 -10.35 12.09 -5.55
CA LEU A 387 -9.96 12.27 -4.15
C LEU A 387 -10.32 11.00 -3.36
N ASP A 388 -9.40 10.51 -2.54
CA ASP A 388 -9.64 9.39 -1.61
C ASP A 388 -8.94 9.73 -0.27
N LEU A 389 -9.72 10.20 0.71
CA LEU A 389 -9.25 10.58 2.04
C LEU A 389 -9.65 9.49 3.04
N ARG A 390 -8.69 8.91 3.77
CA ARG A 390 -8.92 7.85 4.76
C ARG A 390 -8.28 8.21 6.08
N ARG A 391 -9.05 8.07 7.16
CA ARG A 391 -8.66 8.42 8.52
C ARG A 391 -8.95 7.27 9.47
N TYR A 392 -7.92 6.81 10.18
CA TYR A 392 -8.03 5.70 11.14
C TYR A 392 -7.83 6.25 12.56
N ASN A 393 -8.83 6.05 13.43
CA ASN A 393 -8.80 6.50 14.82
C ASN A 393 -8.78 5.28 15.74
N ARG A 394 -7.67 5.06 16.45
CA ARG A 394 -7.60 4.06 17.51
C ARG A 394 -8.45 4.53 18.69
N VAL A 395 -9.57 3.86 18.95
CA VAL A 395 -10.50 4.21 20.05
C VAL A 395 -10.33 3.31 21.28
N SER A 396 -9.65 2.17 21.15
CA SER A 396 -9.27 1.31 22.28
C SER A 396 -7.94 0.59 22.03
N ARG A 397 -7.53 -0.34 22.92
CA ARG A 397 -6.36 -1.18 22.66
C ARG A 397 -6.53 -2.08 21.43
N ASN A 398 -7.76 -2.53 21.14
CA ASN A 398 -8.11 -3.50 20.09
C ASN A 398 -9.22 -3.01 19.14
N SER A 399 -9.62 -1.73 19.21
CA SER A 399 -10.75 -1.17 18.45
C SER A 399 -10.36 0.11 17.70
N VAL A 400 -10.88 0.23 16.47
CA VAL A 400 -10.58 1.30 15.51
C VAL A 400 -11.89 1.85 14.94
N LEU A 401 -11.99 3.17 14.81
CA LEU A 401 -13.02 3.86 14.06
C LEU A 401 -12.38 4.49 12.81
N ALA A 402 -12.62 3.88 11.66
CA ALA A 402 -12.12 4.31 10.36
C ALA A 402 -13.19 5.12 9.60
N PHE A 403 -12.74 6.12 8.85
CA PHE A 403 -13.55 6.91 7.93
C PHE A 403 -12.87 6.99 6.57
N ARG A 404 -13.67 7.01 5.51
CA ARG A 404 -13.24 7.27 4.13
C ARG A 404 -14.20 8.23 3.46
N LEU A 405 -13.65 9.18 2.71
CA LEU A 405 -14.36 10.01 1.76
C LEU A 405 -13.67 9.84 0.40
N ALA A 406 -14.33 9.16 -0.53
CA ALA A 406 -13.92 9.04 -1.91
C ALA A 406 -14.87 9.88 -2.79
N GLY A 407 -14.35 10.58 -3.79
CA GLY A 407 -15.17 11.39 -4.69
C GLY A 407 -14.37 11.89 -5.88
N GLY A 408 -15.05 12.21 -6.98
CA GLY A 408 -14.39 12.57 -8.22
C GLY A 408 -15.35 12.86 -9.36
N GLY A 409 -14.81 13.33 -10.48
CA GLY A 409 -15.55 13.72 -11.67
C GLY A 409 -15.08 15.02 -12.32
N ARG A 410 -15.91 15.57 -13.22
CA ARG A 410 -15.59 16.80 -13.96
C ARG A 410 -15.53 18.05 -13.07
N LEU A 411 -14.47 18.84 -13.24
CA LEU A 411 -14.41 20.24 -12.83
C LEU A 411 -14.66 21.11 -14.06
N GLY A 412 -15.56 22.08 -13.97
CA GLY A 412 -16.05 22.83 -15.13
C GLY A 412 -17.21 22.14 -15.86
N ASP A 413 -17.54 22.68 -17.03
CA ASP A 413 -18.75 22.39 -17.81
C ASP A 413 -18.48 21.50 -19.02
N GLU A 414 -17.21 21.22 -19.30
CA GLU A 414 -16.76 20.29 -20.32
C GLU A 414 -17.22 18.85 -19.99
N ARG A 415 -17.89 18.19 -20.95
CA ARG A 415 -18.20 16.75 -20.85
C ARG A 415 -16.89 15.96 -20.73
N THR A 416 -16.78 15.15 -19.67
CA THR A 416 -15.79 14.08 -19.56
C THR A 416 -16.16 12.91 -20.48
N PRO A 417 -15.16 12.23 -21.09
CA PRO A 417 -15.39 11.02 -21.87
C PRO A 417 -15.75 9.84 -20.96
N ALA A 418 -16.39 8.80 -21.51
CA ALA A 418 -16.89 7.65 -20.78
C ALA A 418 -15.82 6.95 -19.90
N GLN A 419 -14.58 6.82 -20.38
CA GLN A 419 -13.45 6.30 -19.61
C GLN A 419 -12.94 7.24 -18.49
N ARG A 420 -13.71 8.27 -18.13
CA ARG A 420 -13.53 9.18 -16.98
C ARG A 420 -14.85 9.44 -16.23
N GLU A 421 -15.91 8.71 -16.53
CA GLU A 421 -17.13 8.67 -15.73
C GLU A 421 -16.95 7.73 -14.51
N HIS A 422 -17.91 7.77 -13.60
CA HIS A 422 -17.90 7.08 -12.32
C HIS A 422 -19.27 6.45 -12.02
N MET A 423 -19.29 5.41 -11.19
CA MET A 423 -20.54 4.78 -10.73
C MET A 423 -20.38 4.25 -9.31
N ILE A 424 -21.46 4.05 -8.57
CA ILE A 424 -21.44 3.39 -7.25
C ILE A 424 -22.50 2.28 -7.15
N GLY A 425 -22.42 1.46 -6.11
CA GLY A 425 -23.18 0.21 -5.96
C GLY A 425 -22.26 -1.02 -5.89
N GLY A 426 -22.68 -2.04 -5.15
CA GLY A 426 -21.96 -3.29 -4.95
C GLY A 426 -20.82 -3.23 -3.92
N THR A 427 -20.21 -4.40 -3.69
CA THR A 427 -19.33 -4.76 -2.54
C THR A 427 -18.03 -3.95 -2.37
N GLY A 428 -17.70 -3.10 -3.34
CA GLY A 428 -16.58 -2.15 -3.29
C GLY A 428 -16.96 -0.69 -3.02
N SER A 429 -18.25 -0.38 -2.85
CA SER A 429 -18.73 0.98 -2.52
C SER A 429 -19.94 0.95 -1.58
N LEU A 430 -21.14 0.69 -2.12
CA LEU A 430 -22.40 0.53 -1.41
C LEU A 430 -22.81 -0.97 -1.44
N PRO A 431 -22.33 -1.80 -0.49
CA PRO A 431 -22.60 -3.23 -0.49
C PRO A 431 -24.08 -3.61 -0.32
N GLY A 432 -24.94 -2.74 0.22
CA GLY A 432 -26.39 -2.99 0.31
C GLY A 432 -27.13 -2.82 -1.03
N SER A 433 -26.45 -2.26 -2.03
CA SER A 433 -26.98 -1.99 -3.36
C SER A 433 -26.43 -2.93 -4.43
N SER A 434 -27.14 -3.01 -5.55
CA SER A 434 -26.76 -3.80 -6.71
C SER A 434 -25.43 -3.33 -7.31
N MET A 435 -24.73 -4.25 -7.96
CA MET A 435 -23.48 -3.95 -8.65
C MET A 435 -23.72 -2.93 -9.76
N MET A 436 -23.07 -1.77 -9.68
CA MET A 436 -23.19 -0.67 -10.66
C MET A 436 -24.60 -0.04 -10.75
N GLU A 437 -25.39 -0.10 -9.67
CA GLU A 437 -26.76 0.44 -9.61
C GLU A 437 -26.84 1.95 -9.92
N PHE A 438 -25.87 2.73 -9.45
CA PHE A 438 -25.88 4.19 -9.57
C PHE A 438 -24.87 4.62 -10.63
N ASP A 439 -25.30 4.52 -11.89
CA ASP A 439 -24.53 4.84 -13.09
C ASP A 439 -25.19 5.92 -13.97
N CYS A 440 -26.07 6.73 -13.37
CA CYS A 440 -26.86 7.75 -14.06
C CYS A 440 -27.75 7.20 -15.20
N GLY A 441 -28.07 5.91 -15.17
CA GLY A 441 -29.02 5.25 -16.06
C GLY A 441 -28.38 4.58 -17.28
N VAL A 442 -27.06 4.64 -17.44
CA VAL A 442 -26.32 4.09 -18.61
C VAL A 442 -26.70 2.64 -18.88
N ARG A 443 -26.66 1.75 -17.87
CA ARG A 443 -27.05 0.33 -18.02
C ARG A 443 -28.56 0.15 -18.21
N SER A 444 -29.39 0.99 -17.58
CA SER A 444 -30.85 0.94 -17.72
C SER A 444 -31.35 1.34 -19.12
N SER A 445 -30.58 2.14 -19.85
CA SER A 445 -30.91 2.59 -21.22
C SER A 445 -30.81 1.49 -22.29
N GLY A 446 -30.14 0.37 -21.98
CA GLY A 446 -29.80 -0.68 -22.94
C GLY A 446 -28.62 -0.38 -23.88
N LEU A 447 -28.00 0.81 -23.78
CA LEU A 447 -26.93 1.26 -24.68
C LEU A 447 -25.51 0.75 -24.31
N ILE A 448 -25.35 0.05 -23.18
CA ILE A 448 -24.04 -0.38 -22.71
C ILE A 448 -23.43 -1.45 -23.64
N GLY A 449 -22.26 -1.14 -24.21
CA GLY A 449 -21.58 -1.99 -25.18
C GLY A 449 -21.96 -1.67 -26.64
N SER A 450 -22.92 -0.78 -26.89
CA SER A 450 -23.24 -0.26 -28.23
C SER A 450 -22.87 1.21 -28.42
N GLU A 451 -22.96 2.05 -27.38
CA GLU A 451 -22.58 3.48 -27.44
C GLU A 451 -21.61 3.87 -26.31
N PRO A 452 -20.75 4.89 -26.50
CA PRO A 452 -19.83 5.39 -25.47
C PRO A 452 -20.56 5.89 -24.21
N GLY A 453 -20.35 5.19 -23.09
CA GLY A 453 -20.93 5.52 -21.80
C GLY A 453 -20.59 4.50 -20.71
N TYR A 454 -20.31 4.99 -19.51
CA TYR A 454 -19.90 4.16 -18.37
C TYR A 454 -20.65 4.49 -17.08
N GLY A 455 -20.99 5.76 -16.85
CA GLY A 455 -21.72 6.15 -15.63
C GLY A 455 -22.03 7.64 -15.51
N CYS A 456 -21.99 8.12 -14.26
CA CYS A 456 -22.13 9.52 -13.88
C CYS A 456 -20.83 10.31 -14.08
N GLN A 457 -20.95 11.59 -14.41
CA GLN A 457 -19.81 12.51 -14.55
C GLN A 457 -19.22 12.94 -13.20
N ARG A 458 -19.94 12.72 -12.09
CA ARG A 458 -19.53 13.05 -10.72
C ARG A 458 -20.04 12.01 -9.72
N PHE A 459 -19.28 11.78 -8.65
CA PHE A 459 -19.71 10.96 -7.52
C PHE A 459 -19.10 11.41 -6.19
N THR A 460 -19.72 10.99 -5.09
CA THR A 460 -19.18 11.07 -3.72
C THR A 460 -19.62 9.84 -2.94
N LEU A 461 -18.73 9.30 -2.11
CA LEU A 461 -18.92 8.13 -1.26
C LEU A 461 -18.26 8.38 0.10
N PHE A 462 -19.06 8.42 1.15
CA PHE A 462 -18.62 8.37 2.53
C PHE A 462 -18.76 6.95 3.09
N GLN A 463 -17.75 6.47 3.81
CA GLN A 463 -17.78 5.17 4.48
C GLN A 463 -17.25 5.34 5.91
N ALA A 464 -17.96 4.77 6.88
CA ALA A 464 -17.56 4.70 8.27
C ALA A 464 -17.53 3.23 8.74
N GLU A 465 -16.51 2.87 9.52
CA GLU A 465 -16.34 1.50 10.02
C GLU A 465 -15.78 1.47 11.43
N TYR A 466 -16.46 0.75 12.31
CA TYR A 466 -15.96 0.37 13.62
C TYR A 466 -15.51 -1.09 13.57
N ARG A 467 -14.21 -1.31 13.71
CA ARG A 467 -13.59 -2.65 13.78
C ARG A 467 -13.07 -2.90 15.19
N THR A 468 -13.39 -4.05 15.79
CA THR A 468 -12.92 -4.43 17.13
C THR A 468 -12.50 -5.89 17.22
N GLY A 469 -11.24 -6.14 17.58
CA GLY A 469 -10.67 -7.48 17.70
C GLY A 469 -11.27 -8.28 18.86
N LEU A 470 -11.66 -9.53 18.61
CA LEU A 470 -12.08 -10.53 19.58
C LEU A 470 -10.88 -11.43 19.91
N ASN A 471 -10.34 -11.29 21.12
CA ASN A 471 -9.13 -12.01 21.56
C ASN A 471 -9.46 -13.45 22.00
N PHE A 472 -9.77 -14.33 21.05
CA PHE A 472 -9.85 -15.76 21.33
C PHE A 472 -8.44 -16.39 21.39
N ARG A 473 -8.21 -17.25 22.37
CA ARG A 473 -7.09 -18.20 22.38
C ARG A 473 -7.67 -19.59 22.60
N TYR A 474 -7.49 -20.45 21.60
CA TYR A 474 -7.88 -21.85 21.65
C TYR A 474 -6.62 -22.70 21.76
N HIS A 475 -6.65 -23.69 22.65
CA HIS A 475 -5.54 -24.60 22.93
C HIS A 475 -6.17 -25.98 23.12
N TRP A 476 -5.78 -26.95 22.30
CA TRP A 476 -6.41 -28.26 22.26
C TRP A 476 -5.69 -29.20 23.22
N ASP A 477 -6.09 -29.18 24.50
CA ASP A 477 -5.60 -30.13 25.49
C ASP A 477 -5.99 -31.56 25.09
N HIS A 478 -5.02 -32.27 24.51
CA HIS A 478 -5.04 -33.70 24.33
C HIS A 478 -4.25 -34.32 25.49
N LYS A 479 -4.90 -35.21 26.26
CA LYS A 479 -4.27 -35.94 27.37
C LYS A 479 -2.89 -36.46 26.94
N GLN A 480 -1.85 -35.95 27.60
CA GLN A 480 -0.45 -36.17 27.23
C GLN A 480 -0.16 -37.65 26.96
N ILE A 481 0.15 -37.96 25.69
CA ILE A 481 0.84 -39.19 25.33
C ILE A 481 2.29 -38.98 25.81
N PRO A 482 2.89 -39.83 26.68
CA PRO A 482 4.07 -39.44 27.48
C PRO A 482 5.40 -39.19 26.75
N ASP A 483 5.41 -39.11 25.42
CA ASP A 483 6.63 -39.13 24.58
C ASP A 483 6.57 -38.12 23.40
N ILE A 484 5.66 -37.14 23.46
CA ILE A 484 5.58 -36.02 22.48
C ILE A 484 5.43 -34.69 23.23
N SER A 485 6.51 -33.94 23.37
CA SER A 485 6.52 -32.59 23.93
C SER A 485 6.43 -31.53 22.83
N GLY A 486 5.28 -30.85 22.71
CA GLY A 486 5.07 -29.71 21.81
C GLY A 486 3.57 -29.40 21.66
N ASP A 487 3.21 -28.12 21.51
CA ASP A 487 1.81 -27.69 21.33
C ASP A 487 1.41 -27.82 19.84
N ILE A 488 1.25 -29.08 19.40
CA ILE A 488 1.28 -29.52 17.98
C ILE A 488 0.31 -28.71 17.07
N PHE A 489 -0.77 -28.16 17.61
CA PHE A 489 -1.74 -27.34 16.87
C PHE A 489 -2.26 -26.13 17.67
N SER A 490 -1.37 -25.17 17.97
CA SER A 490 -1.83 -23.83 18.36
C SER A 490 -2.25 -23.01 17.12
N VAL A 491 -3.50 -22.53 17.09
CA VAL A 491 -4.03 -21.69 16.00
C VAL A 491 -4.42 -20.33 16.57
N GLN A 492 -3.51 -19.36 16.47
CA GLN A 492 -3.81 -17.98 16.88
C GLN A 492 -4.66 -17.28 15.82
N PHE A 493 -5.97 -17.31 16.02
CA PHE A 493 -6.94 -16.58 15.22
C PHE A 493 -7.24 -15.22 15.87
N SER A 494 -7.19 -14.13 15.09
CA SER A 494 -7.45 -12.78 15.59
C SER A 494 -8.68 -12.15 14.91
N PRO A 495 -9.87 -12.76 15.01
CA PRO A 495 -11.05 -12.25 14.32
C PRO A 495 -11.51 -10.93 14.93
N ALA A 496 -12.10 -10.05 14.13
CA ALA A 496 -12.65 -8.78 14.56
C ALA A 496 -14.10 -8.64 14.12
N ILE A 497 -14.96 -8.15 15.02
CA ILE A 497 -16.29 -7.68 14.63
C ILE A 497 -16.09 -6.37 13.87
N VAL A 498 -16.74 -6.27 12.72
CA VAL A 498 -16.82 -5.07 11.90
C VAL A 498 -18.28 -4.62 11.88
N LEU A 499 -18.53 -3.35 12.16
CA LEU A 499 -19.80 -2.66 11.95
C LEU A 499 -19.54 -1.48 11.02
N PHE A 500 -20.40 -1.26 10.02
CA PHE A 500 -20.20 -0.20 9.04
C PHE A 500 -21.47 0.52 8.62
N PHE A 501 -21.27 1.73 8.10
CA PHE A 501 -22.25 2.56 7.42
C PHE A 501 -21.60 3.11 6.14
N ASN A 502 -22.33 3.11 5.03
CA ASN A 502 -21.90 3.72 3.77
C ASN A 502 -23.00 4.66 3.28
N ALA A 503 -22.60 5.80 2.71
CA ALA A 503 -23.48 6.77 2.09
C ALA A 503 -22.86 7.25 0.78
N GLY A 504 -23.63 7.38 -0.29
CA GLY A 504 -23.11 7.86 -1.57
C GLY A 504 -24.15 8.54 -2.45
N ALA A 505 -23.65 9.29 -3.42
CA ALA A 505 -24.41 10.02 -4.42
C ALA A 505 -23.60 10.05 -5.73
N ALA A 506 -24.27 9.97 -6.89
CA ALA A 506 -23.63 10.02 -8.21
C ALA A 506 -24.53 10.72 -9.23
N TRP A 507 -24.00 11.69 -9.98
CA TRP A 507 -24.81 12.63 -10.77
C TRP A 507 -24.11 13.22 -12.00
N ASN A 508 -24.90 13.87 -12.86
CA ASN A 508 -24.45 14.59 -14.06
C ASN A 508 -24.67 16.11 -14.00
N ALA A 509 -25.45 16.61 -13.02
CA ALA A 509 -25.80 18.03 -12.88
C ALA A 509 -24.59 18.94 -12.61
N GLU A 510 -24.75 20.23 -12.93
CA GLU A 510 -23.65 21.21 -13.05
C GLU A 510 -23.11 21.74 -11.71
N ASP A 511 -23.90 21.77 -10.64
CA ASP A 511 -23.40 22.10 -9.30
C ASP A 511 -22.94 20.85 -8.52
N TRP A 512 -22.05 21.06 -7.55
CA TRP A 512 -21.57 20.04 -6.62
C TRP A 512 -22.22 20.15 -5.23
N PHE A 513 -22.36 21.37 -4.71
CA PHE A 513 -22.75 21.63 -3.33
C PHE A 513 -24.27 21.59 -3.16
N ASP A 514 -25.03 22.17 -4.08
CA ASP A 514 -26.50 22.12 -4.04
C ASP A 514 -27.00 20.66 -4.13
N TYR A 515 -26.38 19.85 -4.99
CA TYR A 515 -26.72 18.44 -5.15
C TYR A 515 -26.40 17.60 -3.89
N LEU A 516 -25.24 17.85 -3.27
CA LEU A 516 -24.81 17.13 -2.05
C LEU A 516 -25.48 17.64 -0.77
N ALA A 517 -26.06 18.85 -0.77
CA ALA A 517 -26.76 19.44 0.38
C ALA A 517 -28.20 18.91 0.56
N ASP A 518 -28.81 18.45 -0.53
CA ASP A 518 -30.12 17.77 -0.51
C ASP A 518 -29.95 16.31 -0.05
N SER A 519 -30.70 15.92 0.98
CA SER A 519 -30.66 14.56 1.55
C SER A 519 -31.19 13.50 0.61
N ASP A 520 -32.11 13.85 -0.28
CA ASP A 520 -32.87 12.87 -1.07
C ASP A 520 -32.03 12.33 -2.24
N ASN A 521 -30.88 12.95 -2.52
CA ASN A 521 -29.85 12.48 -3.45
C ASN A 521 -28.89 11.42 -2.85
N TRP A 522 -28.97 11.12 -1.56
CA TRP A 522 -28.07 10.19 -0.88
C TRP A 522 -28.68 8.81 -0.66
N VAL A 523 -28.05 7.80 -1.25
CA VAL A 523 -28.33 6.38 -0.98
C VAL A 523 -27.39 5.86 0.11
N THR A 524 -27.91 5.00 0.99
CA THR A 524 -27.22 4.59 2.22
C THR A 524 -27.44 3.13 2.57
N ASP A 525 -26.42 2.48 3.12
CA ASP A 525 -26.51 1.13 3.69
C ASP A 525 -25.76 1.02 5.03
N VAL A 526 -26.14 -0.01 5.79
CA VAL A 526 -25.46 -0.43 7.03
C VAL A 526 -25.11 -1.90 6.94
N GLY A 527 -24.14 -2.34 7.74
CA GLY A 527 -23.84 -3.75 7.81
C GLY A 527 -22.91 -4.16 8.94
N ALA A 528 -22.74 -5.46 9.04
CA ALA A 528 -21.93 -6.12 10.05
C ALA A 528 -21.15 -7.29 9.43
N GLY A 529 -20.04 -7.68 10.04
CA GLY A 529 -19.28 -8.83 9.59
C GLY A 529 -18.17 -9.25 10.56
N LEU A 530 -17.44 -10.28 10.14
CA LEU A 530 -16.27 -10.81 10.82
C LEU A 530 -15.07 -10.72 9.86
N ASP A 531 -14.11 -9.86 10.20
CA ASP A 531 -12.78 -9.81 9.58
C ASP A 531 -11.89 -10.83 10.29
N LEU A 532 -11.22 -11.69 9.54
CA LEU A 532 -10.44 -12.83 10.01
C LEU A 532 -8.93 -12.61 9.77
N GLY A 533 -8.50 -11.38 9.43
CA GLY A 533 -7.10 -11.00 9.26
C GLY A 533 -6.56 -11.18 7.83
N GLY A 534 -7.40 -10.94 6.82
CA GLY A 534 -7.09 -11.20 5.40
C GLY A 534 -8.19 -11.95 4.63
N PHE A 535 -9.26 -12.30 5.33
CA PHE A 535 -10.54 -12.75 4.77
C PHE A 535 -11.62 -12.14 5.65
N GLY A 536 -12.68 -11.59 5.09
CA GLY A 536 -13.81 -11.09 5.89
C GLY A 536 -15.15 -11.46 5.26
N ALA A 537 -16.10 -11.89 6.08
CA ALA A 537 -17.47 -12.20 5.68
C ALA A 537 -18.44 -11.19 6.28
N TYR A 538 -19.30 -10.62 5.45
CA TYR A 538 -20.11 -9.44 5.78
C TYR A 538 -21.55 -9.59 5.28
N VAL A 539 -22.48 -8.94 5.96
CA VAL A 539 -23.85 -8.70 5.52
C VAL A 539 -24.10 -7.20 5.47
N ALA A 540 -24.66 -6.70 4.38
CA ALA A 540 -25.16 -5.34 4.26
C ALA A 540 -26.69 -5.32 4.06
N TYR A 541 -27.31 -4.23 4.50
CA TYR A 541 -28.73 -3.93 4.33
C TYR A 541 -28.89 -2.45 3.93
N PRO A 542 -29.54 -2.15 2.78
CA PRO A 542 -29.79 -0.77 2.38
C PRO A 542 -30.82 -0.13 3.30
N LEU A 543 -30.56 1.12 3.69
CA LEU A 543 -31.50 1.98 4.41
C LEU A 543 -32.25 2.92 3.46
N VAL A 544 -31.57 3.39 2.41
CA VAL A 544 -32.12 4.26 1.36
C VAL A 544 -31.53 3.82 0.01
N GLY A 545 -32.37 3.41 -0.93
CA GLY A 545 -31.98 2.86 -2.23
C GLY A 545 -32.78 1.61 -2.62
N SER A 546 -32.46 1.00 -3.77
CA SER A 546 -33.17 -0.15 -4.34
C SER A 546 -32.33 -1.44 -4.27
N GLY A 547 -32.22 -2.02 -3.06
CA GLY A 547 -31.44 -3.24 -2.83
C GLY A 547 -32.07 -4.22 -1.85
N GLU A 548 -31.38 -5.32 -1.62
CA GLU A 548 -31.76 -6.41 -0.71
C GLU A 548 -30.64 -6.70 0.31
N VAL A 549 -30.88 -7.62 1.25
CA VAL A 549 -29.85 -8.08 2.19
C VAL A 549 -28.75 -8.83 1.44
N ASN A 550 -27.56 -8.23 1.32
CA ASN A 550 -26.46 -8.77 0.55
C ASN A 550 -25.38 -9.39 1.45
N PHE A 551 -25.06 -10.67 1.23
CA PHE A 551 -23.91 -11.33 1.84
C PHE A 551 -22.70 -11.28 0.90
N PHE A 552 -21.55 -10.83 1.39
CA PHE A 552 -20.34 -10.70 0.61
C PHE A 552 -19.06 -11.03 1.38
N VAL A 553 -18.01 -11.36 0.63
CA VAL A 553 -16.67 -11.67 1.13
C VAL A 553 -15.67 -10.64 0.60
N ARG A 554 -14.69 -10.28 1.41
CA ARG A 554 -13.50 -9.50 1.03
C ARG A 554 -12.23 -10.28 1.41
N LEU A 555 -11.13 -10.02 0.70
CA LEU A 555 -9.78 -10.53 1.03
C LEU A 555 -8.85 -9.41 1.53
N THR A 556 -9.38 -8.20 1.62
CA THR A 556 -8.72 -7.02 2.17
C THR A 556 -9.64 -6.35 3.19
N ALA A 557 -9.07 -5.49 4.05
CA ALA A 557 -9.88 -4.55 4.81
C ALA A 557 -10.73 -3.68 3.86
N ARG A 558 -11.87 -3.18 4.32
CA ARG A 558 -12.75 -2.32 3.52
C ARG A 558 -12.16 -0.90 3.30
N PHE A 559 -11.01 -0.60 3.94
CA PHE A 559 -10.33 0.71 4.04
C PHE A 559 -8.82 0.58 3.87
#